data_AF-A0A968X662-F1
#
_entry.id   AF-A0A968X662-F1
#
_cell.length_a   1.000
_cell.length_b   1.000
_cell.length_c   1.000
_cell.angle_alpha   90.00
_cell.angle_beta   90.00
_cell.angle_gamma   90.00
#
_symmetry.space_group_name_H-M   'P 1'
#
loop_
_entity.id
_entity.type
_entity.pdbx_description
1 polymer ?
#
loop_
_entity_poly.entity_id
_entity_poly.type
_entity_poly.pdbx_seq_one_letter_code
_entity_poly.pdbx_strand_id
1 'polypeptide(L)'
;MVIKVANAPCSWGVIENVEGERDGYARVIDEMHETGYAGTELGDWGFMPTEPNTLRRELDARKLKLLASWVSVHLHDADKHAQSEADCVRTARLLAEVGGPDNFIVLGNDPYGDPMRTKFAGRITP
;
A
#
# COMPACT_ATOMS: atom_id res chain seq x y z
N MET A 1 0.54 22.29 -17.51
CA MET A 1 0.58 20.88 -17.10
C MET A 1 -0.10 20.78 -15.75
N VAL A 2 -1.07 19.88 -15.57
CA VAL A 2 -1.79 19.73 -14.30
C VAL A 2 -1.18 18.54 -13.55
N ILE A 3 -0.69 18.76 -12.33
CA ILE A 3 -0.21 17.70 -11.44
C ILE A 3 -1.43 16.97 -10.88
N LYS A 4 -1.45 15.63 -10.98
CA LYS A 4 -2.48 14.79 -10.37
C LYS A 4 -2.02 14.38 -8.97
N VAL A 5 -2.93 14.42 -8.01
CA VAL A 5 -2.66 14.06 -6.60
C VAL A 5 -3.38 12.76 -6.27
N ALA A 6 -2.70 11.86 -5.59
CA ALA A 6 -3.23 10.59 -5.08
C ALA A 6 -3.02 10.51 -3.57
N ASN A 7 -3.70 9.56 -2.90
CA ASN A 7 -3.54 9.33 -1.46
C ASN A 7 -3.52 7.83 -1.15
N ALA A 8 -2.93 7.45 -0.02
CA ALA A 8 -2.87 6.07 0.43
C ALA A 8 -3.90 5.79 1.54
N PRO A 9 -4.38 4.55 1.69
CA PRO A 9 -5.33 4.18 2.75
C PRO A 9 -4.86 4.50 4.17
N CYS A 10 -3.55 4.61 4.41
CA CYS A 10 -3.00 4.95 5.73
C CYS A 10 -3.48 6.31 6.27
N SER A 11 -3.85 7.26 5.40
CA SER A 11 -4.48 8.52 5.79
C SER A 11 -5.86 8.35 6.46
N TRP A 12 -6.51 7.19 6.26
CA TRP A 12 -7.76 6.77 6.90
C TRP A 12 -7.54 5.84 8.09
N GLY A 13 -6.31 5.75 8.61
CA GLY A 13 -5.98 4.87 9.74
C GLY A 13 -5.86 3.38 9.35
N VAL A 14 -5.84 3.06 8.06
CA VAL A 14 -5.56 1.71 7.56
C VAL A 14 -4.04 1.49 7.60
N ILE A 15 -3.56 1.04 8.75
CA ILE A 15 -2.14 0.85 9.03
C ILE A 15 -1.96 -0.53 9.69
N GLU A 16 -1.09 -1.40 9.15
CA GLU A 16 -0.77 -2.70 9.77
C GLU A 16 -0.39 -2.54 11.26
N ASN A 17 -0.84 -3.50 12.09
CA ASN A 17 -0.43 -3.62 13.49
C ASN A 17 -0.71 -2.40 14.40
N VAL A 18 -1.53 -1.45 13.95
CA VAL A 18 -2.09 -0.36 14.78
C VAL A 18 -3.54 -0.70 15.14
N GLU A 19 -3.84 -0.66 16.43
CA GLU A 19 -5.20 -0.81 16.96
C GLU A 19 -6.04 0.44 16.67
N GLY A 20 -7.28 0.23 16.24
CA GLY A 20 -8.23 1.32 15.92
C GLY A 20 -9.39 0.82 15.06
N GLU A 21 -10.47 1.60 14.99
CA GLU A 21 -11.52 1.36 14.01
C GLU A 21 -10.94 1.58 12.61
N ARG A 22 -10.95 0.52 11.80
CA ARG A 22 -10.54 0.59 10.40
C ARG A 22 -11.79 0.66 9.55
N ASP A 23 -11.95 1.75 8.81
CA ASP A 23 -12.98 1.80 7.78
C ASP A 23 -12.71 0.72 6.73
N GLY A 24 -13.79 0.12 6.22
CA GLY A 24 -13.69 -0.83 5.12
C GLY A 24 -13.18 -0.14 3.85
N TYR A 25 -12.49 -0.89 3.00
CA TYR A 25 -11.85 -0.31 1.80
C TYR A 25 -12.81 0.52 0.96
N ALA A 26 -14.07 0.06 0.78
CA ALA A 26 -15.07 0.72 -0.04
C ALA A 26 -15.27 2.18 0.41
N ARG A 27 -15.43 2.40 1.71
CA ARG A 27 -15.57 3.74 2.29
C ARG A 27 -14.33 4.59 2.05
N VAL A 28 -13.13 4.03 2.25
CA VAL A 28 -11.87 4.75 2.04
C VAL A 28 -11.74 5.22 0.59
N ILE A 29 -12.00 4.35 -0.39
CA ILE A 29 -11.89 4.72 -1.80
C ILE A 29 -13.07 5.59 -2.28
N ASP A 30 -14.26 5.49 -1.65
CA ASP A 30 -15.37 6.44 -1.84
C ASP A 30 -14.95 7.84 -1.40
N GLU A 31 -14.45 7.99 -0.17
CA GLU A 31 -14.03 9.28 0.38
C GLU A 31 -12.83 9.87 -0.40
N MET A 32 -11.90 9.04 -0.89
CA MET A 32 -10.82 9.49 -1.79
C MET A 32 -11.38 10.09 -3.09
N HIS A 33 -12.37 9.43 -3.69
CA HIS A 33 -13.04 9.92 -4.90
C HIS A 33 -13.75 11.23 -4.64
N GLU A 34 -14.56 11.30 -3.58
CA GLU A 34 -15.33 12.48 -3.20
C GLU A 34 -14.44 13.68 -2.89
N THR A 35 -13.26 13.44 -2.31
CA THR A 35 -12.24 14.47 -2.05
C THR A 35 -11.56 14.97 -3.34
N GLY A 36 -11.65 14.22 -4.44
CA GLY A 36 -11.06 14.58 -5.73
C GLY A 36 -9.64 14.06 -5.96
N TYR A 37 -9.20 13.05 -5.22
CA TYR A 37 -7.95 12.36 -5.55
C TYR A 37 -8.07 11.64 -6.89
N ALA A 38 -6.99 11.64 -7.65
CA ALA A 38 -6.91 11.01 -8.96
C ALA A 38 -6.46 9.54 -8.90
N GLY A 39 -6.10 9.05 -7.73
CA GLY A 39 -5.57 7.70 -7.56
C GLY A 39 -5.30 7.34 -6.11
N THR A 40 -4.88 6.08 -5.94
CA THR A 40 -4.59 5.48 -4.65
C THR A 40 -3.42 4.50 -4.73
N GLU A 41 -2.91 4.15 -3.54
CA GLU A 41 -2.06 2.99 -3.35
C GLU A 41 -2.90 1.78 -2.91
N LEU A 42 -2.38 0.56 -3.10
CA LEU A 42 -3.10 -0.67 -2.76
C LEU A 42 -3.44 -0.76 -1.26
N GLY A 43 -2.61 -0.13 -0.41
CA GLY A 43 -2.61 -0.39 1.02
C GLY A 43 -2.09 -1.79 1.34
N ASP A 44 -2.40 -2.25 2.55
CA ASP A 44 -1.96 -3.55 3.03
C ASP A 44 -2.54 -4.69 2.19
N TRP A 45 -1.76 -5.77 2.04
CA TRP A 45 -2.22 -6.92 1.26
C TRP A 45 -3.50 -7.51 1.86
N GLY A 46 -4.60 -7.49 1.09
CA GLY A 46 -5.91 -7.97 1.52
C GLY A 46 -6.81 -6.91 2.16
N PHE A 47 -6.36 -5.66 2.32
CA PHE A 47 -7.24 -4.54 2.65
C PHE A 47 -8.23 -4.26 1.51
N MET A 48 -7.70 -4.06 0.30
CA MET A 48 -8.46 -4.05 -0.94
C MET A 48 -8.50 -5.44 -1.58
N PRO A 49 -9.46 -5.71 -2.50
CA PRO A 49 -9.53 -6.97 -3.22
C PRO A 49 -8.21 -7.32 -3.92
N THR A 50 -7.78 -8.58 -3.82
CA THR A 50 -6.56 -9.07 -4.48
C THR A 50 -6.85 -9.82 -5.79
N GLU A 51 -8.12 -9.99 -6.14
CA GLU A 51 -8.54 -10.49 -7.45
C GLU A 51 -8.52 -9.32 -8.46
N PRO A 52 -7.74 -9.40 -9.55
CA PRO A 52 -7.50 -8.25 -10.43
C PRO A 52 -8.75 -7.59 -11.02
N ASN A 53 -9.74 -8.36 -11.47
CA ASN A 53 -10.94 -7.80 -12.09
C ASN A 53 -11.83 -7.08 -11.08
N THR A 54 -11.93 -7.63 -9.88
CA THR A 54 -12.65 -7.02 -8.76
C THR A 54 -11.97 -5.73 -8.33
N LEU A 55 -10.65 -5.74 -8.13
CA LEU A 55 -9.91 -4.54 -7.79
C LEU A 55 -10.06 -3.45 -8.86
N ARG A 56 -9.92 -3.82 -10.14
CA ARG A 56 -10.12 -2.90 -11.27
C ARG A 56 -11.52 -2.28 -11.22
N ARG A 57 -12.57 -3.10 -11.05
CA ARG A 57 -13.95 -2.63 -11.01
C ARG A 57 -14.19 -1.63 -9.88
N GLU A 58 -13.66 -1.90 -8.69
CA GLU A 58 -13.79 -1.00 -7.53
C GLU A 58 -13.13 0.36 -7.77
N LEU A 59 -11.94 0.36 -8.38
CA LEU A 59 -11.18 1.58 -8.66
C LEU A 59 -11.75 2.38 -9.84
N ASP A 60 -12.15 1.70 -10.92
CA ASP A 60 -12.72 2.33 -12.12
C ASP A 60 -14.05 3.01 -11.82
N ALA A 61 -14.89 2.40 -10.97
CA ALA A 61 -16.16 2.99 -10.51
C ALA A 61 -15.95 4.37 -9.84
N ARG A 62 -14.76 4.59 -9.26
CA ARG A 62 -14.34 5.79 -8.54
C ARG A 62 -13.31 6.61 -9.29
N LYS A 63 -12.97 6.23 -10.53
CA LYS A 63 -11.97 6.91 -11.37
C LYS A 63 -10.61 7.09 -10.66
N LEU A 64 -10.25 6.14 -9.79
CA LEU A 64 -8.98 6.15 -9.07
C LEU A 64 -7.96 5.30 -9.82
N LYS A 65 -6.80 5.89 -10.18
CA LYS A 65 -5.67 5.12 -10.70
C LYS A 65 -4.95 4.39 -9.56
N LEU A 66 -4.69 3.10 -9.71
CA LEU A 66 -3.75 2.38 -8.84
C LEU A 66 -2.30 2.73 -9.22
N LEU A 67 -1.50 3.18 -8.26
CA LEU A 67 -0.15 3.70 -8.51
C LEU A 67 0.97 2.88 -7.88
N ALA A 68 0.79 2.48 -6.62
CA ALA A 68 1.84 1.82 -5.87
C ALA A 68 1.32 0.97 -4.72
N SER A 69 2.22 0.26 -4.06
CA SER A 69 1.97 -0.42 -2.80
C SER A 69 3.25 -0.44 -1.96
N TRP A 70 3.10 -0.26 -0.65
CA TRP A 70 4.13 -0.67 0.31
C TRP A 70 4.21 -2.20 0.36
N VAL A 71 5.42 -2.74 0.50
CA VAL A 71 5.67 -4.15 0.81
C VAL A 71 6.71 -4.23 1.93
N SER A 72 6.31 -4.80 3.06
CA SER A 72 7.20 -5.09 4.17
C SER A 72 8.16 -6.22 3.78
N VAL A 73 9.48 -5.95 3.85
CA VAL A 73 10.54 -6.90 3.48
C VAL A 73 11.58 -7.01 4.58
N HIS A 74 12.23 -8.16 4.72
CA HIS A 74 13.25 -8.38 5.74
C HIS A 74 14.64 -8.54 5.11
N LEU A 75 15.13 -7.49 4.44
CA LEU A 75 16.43 -7.54 3.73
C LEU A 75 17.63 -7.86 4.64
N HIS A 76 17.52 -7.57 5.93
CA HIS A 76 18.55 -7.84 6.93
C HIS A 76 18.59 -9.32 7.38
N ASP A 77 17.55 -10.11 7.08
CA ASP A 77 17.38 -11.47 7.54
C ASP A 77 17.33 -12.43 6.35
N ALA A 78 18.44 -13.15 6.13
CA ALA A 78 18.61 -14.05 4.99
C ALA A 78 17.56 -15.16 4.94
N ASP A 79 17.06 -15.62 6.10
CA ASP A 79 16.06 -16.69 6.18
C ASP A 79 14.70 -16.22 5.66
N LYS A 80 14.48 -14.90 5.57
CA LYS A 80 13.23 -14.29 5.10
C LYS A 80 13.31 -13.71 3.69
N HIS A 81 14.46 -13.82 3.02
CA HIS A 81 14.63 -13.26 1.67
C HIS A 81 13.67 -13.88 0.67
N ALA A 82 13.53 -15.21 0.66
CA ALA A 82 12.65 -15.91 -0.27
C ALA A 82 11.17 -15.48 -0.12
N GLN A 83 10.70 -15.33 1.13
CA GLN A 83 9.34 -14.85 1.40
C GLN A 83 9.18 -13.38 0.99
N SER A 84 10.15 -12.52 1.34
CA SER A 84 10.14 -11.10 0.98
C SER A 84 10.09 -10.91 -0.54
N GLU A 85 10.88 -11.67 -1.29
CA GLU A 85 10.86 -11.67 -2.75
C GLU A 85 9.50 -12.13 -3.29
N ALA A 86 8.95 -13.22 -2.77
CA ALA A 86 7.64 -13.72 -3.19
C ALA A 86 6.52 -12.70 -2.97
N ASP A 87 6.52 -12.00 -1.83
CA ASP A 87 5.55 -10.93 -1.54
C ASP A 87 5.73 -9.74 -2.48
N CYS A 88 6.97 -9.31 -2.74
CA CYS A 88 7.27 -8.24 -3.70
C CYS A 88 6.75 -8.57 -5.10
N VAL A 89 7.07 -9.77 -5.60
CA VAL A 89 6.69 -10.22 -6.94
C VAL A 89 5.19 -10.39 -7.05
N ARG A 90 4.52 -10.93 -6.01
CA ARG A 90 3.06 -11.06 -5.97
C ARG A 90 2.39 -9.69 -6.06
N THR A 91 2.83 -8.72 -5.26
CA THR A 91 2.28 -7.36 -5.27
C THR A 91 2.55 -6.65 -6.59
N ALA A 92 3.78 -6.71 -7.12
CA ALA A 92 4.13 -6.12 -8.40
C ALA A 92 3.29 -6.66 -9.55
N ARG A 93 2.99 -7.97 -9.57
CA ARG A 93 2.11 -8.58 -10.58
C ARG A 93 0.69 -8.00 -10.53
N LEU A 94 0.09 -7.90 -9.34
CA LEU A 94 -1.24 -7.31 -9.18
C LEU A 94 -1.26 -5.84 -9.62
N LEU A 95 -0.25 -5.05 -9.22
CA LEU A 95 -0.13 -3.65 -9.61
C LEU A 95 0.02 -3.49 -11.13
N ALA A 96 0.85 -4.32 -11.76
CA ALA A 96 1.08 -4.29 -13.20
C ALA A 96 -0.18 -4.69 -13.97
N GLU A 97 -0.89 -5.71 -13.49
CA GLU A 97 -2.13 -6.16 -14.09
C GLU A 97 -3.21 -5.08 -13.99
N VAL A 98 -3.43 -4.49 -12.81
CA VAL A 98 -4.53 -3.57 -12.57
C VAL A 98 -4.23 -2.14 -13.02
N GLY A 99 -3.12 -1.54 -12.57
CA GLY A 99 -2.81 -0.14 -12.83
C GLY A 99 -1.79 0.12 -13.95
N GLY A 100 -1.22 -0.95 -14.52
CA GLY A 100 -0.31 -0.89 -15.66
C GLY A 100 1.18 -0.95 -15.30
N PRO A 101 2.07 -0.96 -16.32
CA PRO A 101 3.49 -1.25 -16.15
C PRO A 101 4.30 -0.15 -15.46
N ASP A 102 3.76 1.07 -15.37
CA ASP A 102 4.44 2.22 -14.77
C ASP A 102 4.26 2.32 -13.25
N ASN A 103 3.71 1.28 -12.62
CA ASN A 103 3.45 1.25 -11.18
C ASN A 103 4.67 0.81 -10.37
N PHE A 104 4.69 1.18 -9.08
CA PHE A 104 5.84 0.96 -8.21
C PHE A 104 5.48 0.12 -6.98
N ILE A 105 6.40 -0.74 -6.55
CA ILE A 105 6.40 -1.25 -5.18
C ILE A 105 7.41 -0.45 -4.37
N VAL A 106 7.02 -0.03 -3.17
CA VAL A 106 7.90 0.62 -2.21
C VAL A 106 8.31 -0.42 -1.19
N LEU A 107 9.59 -0.77 -1.18
CA LEU A 107 10.14 -1.75 -0.26
C LEU A 107 10.62 -1.06 1.00
N GLY A 108 10.24 -1.59 2.16
CA GLY A 108 10.87 -1.19 3.39
C GLY A 108 10.79 -2.26 4.46
N ASN A 109 11.66 -2.13 5.45
CA ASN A 109 11.63 -3.03 6.58
C ASN A 109 10.35 -2.85 7.38
N ASP A 110 9.82 -3.94 7.92
CA ASP A 110 8.73 -3.89 8.89
C ASP A 110 9.04 -2.82 9.97
N PRO A 111 8.22 -1.76 10.06
CA PRO A 111 8.44 -0.68 11.01
C PRO A 111 7.90 -1.01 12.41
N TYR A 112 7.18 -2.13 12.59
CA TYR A 112 6.47 -2.46 13.83
C TYR A 112 7.10 -3.62 14.60
N GLY A 113 7.71 -4.59 13.91
CA GLY A 113 8.22 -5.82 14.53
C GLY A 113 9.52 -5.70 15.32
N ASP A 114 10.27 -4.59 15.19
CA ASP A 114 11.52 -4.35 15.91
C ASP A 114 11.35 -3.22 16.94
N PRO A 115 11.31 -3.55 18.25
CA PRO A 115 11.17 -2.55 19.32
C PRO A 115 12.24 -1.46 19.30
N MET A 116 13.46 -1.78 18.83
CA MET A 116 14.53 -0.80 18.71
C MET A 116 14.23 0.18 17.59
N ARG A 117 13.74 -0.29 16.43
CA ARG A 117 13.35 0.61 15.34
C ARG A 117 12.23 1.53 15.77
N THR A 118 11.19 1.02 16.43
CA THR A 118 10.09 1.84 16.94
C THR A 118 10.59 2.89 17.94
N LYS A 119 11.48 2.49 18.85
CA LYS A 119 12.06 3.39 19.87
C LYS A 119 12.91 4.51 19.25
N PHE A 120 13.67 4.22 18.20
CA PHE A 120 14.66 5.14 17.63
C PHE A 120 14.24 5.80 16.30
N ALA A 121 13.11 5.44 15.71
CA ALA A 121 12.60 6.04 14.48
C ALA A 121 12.52 7.58 14.60
N GLY A 122 13.13 8.29 13.64
CA GLY A 122 13.20 9.76 13.63
C GLY A 122 14.05 10.40 14.73
N ARG A 123 14.77 9.61 15.55
CA ARG A 123 15.49 10.08 16.75
C ARG A 123 16.99 9.76 16.76
N ILE A 124 17.51 9.12 15.72
CA ILE A 124 18.95 8.84 15.58
C ILE A 124 19.67 10.11 15.11
N THR A 125 20.67 10.55 15.86
CA THR A 125 21.56 11.67 15.46
C THR A 125 22.78 11.14 14.71
N PRO A 126 23.45 11.97 13.87
CA PRO A 126 24.69 11.61 13.19
C PRO A 126 25.82 11.18 14.12
#